data_AF-A0A524QFM3-F1
#
_entry.id   AF-A0A524QFM3-F1
#
_cell.length_a   1.000
_cell.length_b   1.000
_cell.length_c   1.000
_cell.angle_alpha   90.00
_cell.angle_beta   90.00
_cell.angle_gamma   90.00
#
_symmetry.space_group_name_H-M   'P 1'
#
loop_
_entity.id
_entity.type
_entity.pdbx_description
1 polymer ?
#
loop_
_entity_poly.entity_id
_entity_poly.type
_entity_poly.pdbx_seq_one_letter_code
_entity_poly.pdbx_strand_id
1 'polypeptide(L)'
;LKSPLYRHIILEIGNHLPEMHRGGVSVDLHHRLFGEKAGVLTEKAFSEAVAVIAGDLAWHILPPRISFLNLVMHLQKHENKGEFQLRLYCDIFLLIVSDREVILTDELIDDAWQSGIEIGVKVVLYLMKAIWEVDVPDKFTVDAGRGSVSTSRFIEYLENPGFMEPLSASEVYRRNITAIRGLKGKLIFIAGDLFPSLMFMKKRYGQDSVWKALLYYPHRLGKLFVALKALKKGNAL
;
A
#
# COMPACT_ATOMS: atom_id res chain seq x y z
N LEU A 1 9.25 -12.75 13.11
CA LEU A 1 7.86 -13.08 12.66
C LEU A 1 6.94 -13.22 13.87
N LYS A 2 5.70 -12.73 13.79
CA LYS A 2 4.71 -12.75 14.88
C LYS A 2 4.24 -14.17 15.24
N SER A 3 3.97 -14.99 14.22
CA SER A 3 3.61 -16.41 14.36
C SER A 3 4.37 -17.23 13.31
N PRO A 4 4.80 -18.47 13.62
CA PRO A 4 5.37 -19.37 12.62
C PRO A 4 4.43 -19.68 11.47
N LEU A 5 3.11 -19.66 11.73
CA LEU A 5 2.06 -19.91 10.73
C LEU A 5 2.13 -18.93 9.55
N TYR A 6 2.60 -17.72 9.80
CA TYR A 6 2.73 -16.67 8.79
C TYR A 6 3.74 -17.01 7.70
N ARG A 7 4.65 -17.98 7.94
CA ARG A 7 5.57 -18.46 6.90
C ARG A 7 4.82 -19.00 5.66
N HIS A 8 3.64 -19.58 5.85
CA HIS A 8 2.85 -20.16 4.77
C HIS A 8 2.09 -19.14 3.92
N ILE A 9 2.00 -17.90 4.41
CA ILE A 9 1.30 -16.81 3.74
C ILE A 9 2.22 -15.60 3.58
N ILE A 10 3.54 -15.75 3.73
CA ILE A 10 4.48 -14.61 3.83
C ILE A 10 4.44 -13.68 2.60
N LEU A 11 4.11 -14.24 1.43
CA LEU A 11 3.92 -13.51 0.17
C LEU A 11 2.53 -12.88 0.01
N GLU A 12 1.65 -13.10 0.99
CA GLU A 12 0.28 -12.56 1.04
C GLU A 12 0.10 -11.56 2.19
N ILE A 13 1.00 -11.57 3.17
CA ILE A 13 1.05 -10.63 4.30
C ILE A 13 2.20 -9.65 4.13
N GLY A 14 1.89 -8.48 3.59
CA GLY A 14 2.85 -7.40 3.37
C GLY A 14 3.07 -7.14 1.88
N ASN A 15 3.70 -6.00 1.57
CA ASN A 15 3.95 -5.58 0.20
C ASN A 15 5.37 -5.90 -0.30
N HIS A 16 6.28 -6.26 0.61
CA HIS A 16 7.68 -6.56 0.33
C HIS A 16 8.17 -7.70 1.23
N LEU A 17 9.22 -8.37 0.76
CA LEU A 17 10.04 -9.26 1.59
C LEU A 17 10.76 -8.46 2.68
N PRO A 18 11.31 -9.11 3.71
CA PRO A 18 12.11 -8.43 4.73
C PRO A 18 13.18 -7.54 4.10
N GLU A 19 13.19 -6.28 4.54
CA GLU A 19 14.12 -5.24 4.11
C GLU A 19 15.57 -5.69 4.37
N MET A 20 16.44 -5.47 3.38
CA MET A 20 17.86 -5.83 3.46
C MET A 20 18.70 -4.55 3.60
N HIS A 21 19.64 -4.55 4.54
CA HIS A 21 20.49 -3.38 4.77
C HIS A 21 21.96 -3.74 4.57
N ARG A 22 22.69 -2.94 3.78
CA ARG A 22 24.15 -3.04 3.64
C ARG A 22 24.75 -1.67 3.37
N GLY A 23 25.75 -1.28 4.16
CA GLY A 23 26.52 -0.06 3.92
C GLY A 23 25.69 1.24 3.96
N GLY A 24 24.67 1.31 4.82
CA GLY A 24 23.77 2.48 4.91
C GLY A 24 22.69 2.53 3.83
N VAL A 25 22.68 1.58 2.89
CA VAL A 25 21.65 1.42 1.87
C VAL A 25 20.64 0.38 2.32
N SER A 26 19.37 0.70 2.10
CA SER A 26 18.27 -0.23 2.27
C SER A 26 17.71 -0.70 0.95
N VAL A 27 17.38 -1.98 0.85
CA VAL A 27 16.84 -2.63 -0.34
C VAL A 27 15.58 -3.40 0.02
N ASP A 28 14.47 -2.99 -0.58
CA ASP A 28 13.19 -3.68 -0.50
C ASP A 28 12.94 -4.51 -1.76
N LEU A 29 12.60 -5.78 -1.56
CA LEU A 29 12.22 -6.68 -2.64
C LEU A 29 10.71 -6.87 -2.67
N HIS A 30 10.10 -6.37 -3.74
CA HIS A 30 8.68 -6.55 -4.03
C HIS A 30 8.51 -7.72 -5.01
N HIS A 31 7.72 -8.73 -4.63
CA HIS A 31 7.38 -9.84 -5.54
C HIS A 31 6.07 -9.60 -6.32
N ARG A 32 5.30 -8.57 -5.92
CA ARG A 32 4.10 -8.06 -6.60
C ARG A 32 4.03 -6.56 -6.33
N LEU A 33 3.87 -5.76 -7.38
CA LEU A 33 3.78 -4.31 -7.24
C LEU A 33 2.35 -3.91 -6.86
N PHE A 34 1.34 -4.39 -7.59
CA PHE A 34 -0.07 -4.00 -7.43
C PHE A 34 -0.95 -5.15 -6.91
N GLY A 35 -0.70 -5.61 -5.68
CA GLY A 35 -1.54 -6.62 -5.02
C GLY A 35 -1.76 -7.90 -5.85
N GLU A 36 -2.79 -8.69 -5.51
CA GLU A 36 -3.08 -9.94 -6.24
C GLU A 36 -3.86 -9.70 -7.54
N LYS A 37 -4.80 -8.74 -7.54
CA LYS A 37 -5.73 -8.54 -8.67
C LYS A 37 -5.08 -7.93 -9.91
N ALA A 38 -3.91 -7.32 -9.78
CA ALA A 38 -3.19 -6.70 -10.88
C ALA A 38 -1.92 -7.48 -11.29
N GLY A 39 -2.06 -8.81 -11.44
CA GLY A 39 -1.03 -9.66 -12.03
C GLY A 39 -0.59 -9.19 -13.41
N VAL A 40 -1.55 -8.73 -14.23
CA VAL A 40 -1.29 -8.16 -15.57
C VAL A 40 -0.37 -6.94 -15.50
N LEU A 41 -0.54 -6.04 -14.52
CA LEU A 41 0.36 -4.88 -14.36
C LEU A 41 1.76 -5.29 -13.92
N THR A 42 1.87 -6.36 -13.14
CA THR A 42 3.18 -6.91 -12.77
C THR A 42 3.88 -7.48 -14.00
N GLU A 43 3.14 -8.15 -14.90
CA GLU A 43 3.69 -8.64 -16.17
C GLU A 43 4.12 -7.48 -17.08
N LYS A 44 3.26 -6.46 -17.26
CA LYS A 44 3.60 -5.22 -17.98
C LYS A 44 4.86 -4.56 -17.43
N ALA A 45 4.99 -4.49 -16.10
CA ALA A 45 6.17 -3.91 -15.45
C ALA A 45 7.49 -4.58 -15.87
N PHE A 46 7.47 -5.89 -16.14
CA PHE A 46 8.64 -6.62 -16.62
C PHE A 46 8.79 -6.55 -18.14
N SER A 47 7.71 -6.73 -18.90
CA SER A 47 7.76 -6.77 -20.38
C SER A 47 8.05 -5.42 -21.01
N GLU A 48 7.65 -4.33 -20.35
CA GLU A 48 7.81 -2.95 -20.82
C GLU A 48 8.90 -2.20 -20.04
N ALA A 49 9.74 -2.92 -19.28
CA ALA A 49 10.79 -2.29 -18.48
C ALA A 49 11.76 -1.48 -19.36
N VAL A 50 12.10 -0.28 -18.91
CA VAL A 50 12.96 0.65 -19.66
C VAL A 50 14.40 0.44 -19.23
N ALA A 51 15.29 0.21 -20.20
CA ALA A 51 16.71 0.12 -19.94
C ALA A 51 17.30 1.52 -19.70
N VAL A 52 18.05 1.67 -18.61
CA VAL A 52 18.79 2.89 -18.27
C VAL A 52 20.23 2.54 -17.94
N ILE A 53 21.16 3.42 -18.28
CA ILE A 53 22.57 3.26 -17.96
C ILE A 53 22.87 4.10 -16.73
N ALA A 54 23.41 3.48 -15.69
CA ALA A 54 23.87 4.17 -14.49
C ALA A 54 25.26 3.63 -14.11
N GLY A 55 26.28 4.47 -14.29
CA GLY A 55 27.68 4.05 -14.26
C GLY A 55 27.98 3.08 -15.41
N ASP A 56 28.67 1.99 -15.11
CA ASP A 56 29.06 0.96 -16.08
C ASP A 56 28.02 -0.16 -16.23
N LEU A 57 26.84 -0.01 -15.61
CA LEU A 57 25.81 -1.04 -15.57
C LEU A 57 24.53 -0.59 -16.29
N ALA A 58 23.94 -1.53 -17.01
CA ALA A 58 22.59 -1.40 -17.54
C ALA A 58 21.58 -1.89 -16.48
N TRP A 59 20.61 -1.04 -16.17
CA TRP A 59 19.53 -1.28 -15.23
C TRP A 59 18.21 -1.29 -15.98
N HIS A 60 17.21 -1.98 -15.44
CA HIS A 60 15.85 -1.93 -15.95
C HIS A 60 14.97 -1.28 -14.89
N ILE A 61 14.28 -0.22 -15.27
CA ILE A 61 13.33 0.50 -14.42
C ILE A 61 11.90 0.27 -14.90
N LEU A 62 10.96 0.55 -14.03
CA LEU A 62 9.53 0.49 -14.36
C LEU A 62 9.21 1.51 -15.47
N PRO A 63 8.35 1.15 -16.44
CA PRO A 63 7.87 2.11 -17.43
C PRO A 63 7.11 3.26 -16.75
N PRO A 64 7.14 4.50 -17.30
CA PRO A 64 6.65 5.69 -16.60
C PRO A 64 5.21 5.59 -16.08
N ARG A 65 4.28 5.02 -16.86
CA ARG A 65 2.89 4.82 -16.42
C ARG A 65 2.78 3.90 -15.21
N ILE A 66 3.54 2.81 -15.19
CA ILE A 66 3.57 1.88 -14.07
C ILE A 66 4.27 2.50 -12.85
N SER A 67 5.36 3.24 -13.06
CA SER A 67 6.01 4.05 -12.02
C SER A 67 5.03 5.04 -11.38
N PHE A 68 4.24 5.74 -12.18
CA PHE A 68 3.22 6.68 -11.72
C PHE A 68 2.16 5.99 -10.84
N LEU A 69 1.58 4.88 -11.31
CA LEU A 69 0.61 4.11 -10.54
C LEU A 69 1.20 3.62 -9.20
N ASN A 70 2.48 3.19 -9.23
CA ASN A 70 3.16 2.74 -8.02
C ASN A 70 3.37 3.89 -7.03
N LEU A 71 3.74 5.08 -7.48
CA LEU A 71 3.87 6.27 -6.63
C LEU A 71 2.53 6.68 -6.00
N VAL A 72 1.43 6.67 -6.77
CA VAL A 72 0.09 6.95 -6.22
C VAL A 72 -0.30 5.92 -5.16
N MET A 73 -0.07 4.63 -5.41
CA MET A 73 -0.32 3.59 -4.43
C MET A 73 0.57 3.74 -3.19
N HIS A 74 1.84 4.13 -3.35
CA HIS A 74 2.78 4.36 -2.26
C HIS A 74 2.34 5.55 -1.40
N LEU A 75 1.94 6.65 -2.04
CA LEU A 75 1.37 7.81 -1.39
C LEU A 75 0.16 7.41 -0.53
N GLN A 76 -0.81 6.71 -1.10
CA GLN A 76 -1.96 6.21 -0.34
C GLN A 76 -1.55 5.33 0.84
N LYS A 77 -0.52 4.48 0.70
CA LYS A 77 -0.03 3.65 1.83
C LYS A 77 0.47 4.51 2.99
N HIS A 78 1.13 5.63 2.73
CA HIS A 78 1.55 6.58 3.76
C HIS A 78 0.36 7.33 4.34
N GLU A 79 -0.59 7.77 3.51
CA GLU A 79 -1.79 8.44 4.00
C GLU A 79 -2.61 7.55 4.94
N ASN A 80 -2.70 6.26 4.63
CA ASN A 80 -3.35 5.27 5.50
C ASN A 80 -2.65 5.08 6.86
N LYS A 81 -1.38 5.48 6.97
CA LYS A 81 -0.62 5.49 8.23
C LYS A 81 -0.68 6.85 8.93
N GLY A 82 -1.42 7.82 8.40
CA GLY A 82 -1.44 9.18 8.92
C GLY A 82 -0.17 9.97 8.57
N GLU A 83 0.55 9.57 7.53
CA GLU A 83 1.81 10.19 7.14
C GLU A 83 1.61 11.01 5.86
N PHE A 84 1.61 12.34 5.99
CA PHE A 84 1.62 13.24 4.83
C PHE A 84 3.04 13.32 4.25
N GLN A 85 3.20 12.92 2.99
CA GLN A 85 4.50 12.93 2.30
C GLN A 85 4.50 13.83 1.07
N LEU A 86 4.76 15.12 1.28
CA LEU A 86 4.90 16.09 0.18
C LEU A 86 5.93 15.67 -0.87
N ARG A 87 7.02 15.00 -0.45
CA ARG A 87 8.04 14.46 -1.35
C ARG A 87 7.44 13.56 -2.44
N LEU A 88 6.50 12.68 -2.09
CA LEU A 88 5.88 11.77 -3.07
C LEU A 88 5.01 12.53 -4.08
N TYR A 89 4.34 13.60 -3.66
CA TYR A 89 3.63 14.49 -4.59
C TYR A 89 4.60 15.17 -5.56
N CYS A 90 5.76 15.62 -5.07
CA CYS A 90 6.81 16.17 -5.93
C CYS A 90 7.39 15.13 -6.90
N ASP A 91 7.63 13.89 -6.44
CA ASP A 91 8.10 12.79 -7.31
C ASP A 91 7.10 12.51 -8.44
N ILE A 92 5.79 12.53 -8.12
CA ILE A 92 4.71 12.40 -9.10
C ILE A 92 4.71 13.56 -10.09
N PHE A 93 4.83 14.79 -9.62
CA PHE A 93 4.94 15.97 -10.47
C PHE A 93 6.10 15.85 -11.46
N LEU A 94 7.31 15.54 -10.97
CA LEU A 94 8.51 15.40 -11.81
C LEU A 94 8.36 14.30 -12.85
N LEU A 95 7.75 13.17 -12.47
CA LEU A 95 7.50 12.07 -13.38
C LEU A 95 6.49 12.46 -14.47
N ILE A 96 5.40 13.15 -14.13
CA ILE A 96 4.43 13.62 -15.13
C ILE A 96 5.07 14.64 -16.07
N VAL A 97 5.84 15.60 -15.57
CA VAL A 97 6.50 16.60 -16.42
C VAL A 97 7.47 15.94 -17.41
N SER A 98 8.15 14.87 -16.99
CA SER A 98 9.13 14.18 -17.84
C SER A 98 8.48 13.26 -18.88
N ASP A 99 7.42 12.54 -18.50
CA ASP A 99 6.86 11.43 -19.29
C ASP A 99 5.35 11.55 -19.53
N ARG A 100 4.83 12.79 -19.61
CA ARG A 100 3.39 13.09 -19.68
C ARG A 100 2.63 12.25 -20.70
N GLU A 101 3.10 12.24 -21.94
CA GLU A 101 2.44 11.56 -23.06
C GLU A 101 2.44 10.04 -22.91
N VAL A 102 3.38 9.48 -22.16
CA VAL A 102 3.45 8.05 -21.84
C VAL A 102 2.50 7.70 -20.68
N ILE A 103 2.35 8.61 -19.72
CA ILE A 103 1.54 8.42 -18.52
C ILE A 103 0.06 8.66 -18.81
N LEU A 104 -0.29 9.81 -19.39
CA LEU A 104 -1.66 10.28 -19.60
C LEU A 104 -2.30 9.71 -20.87
N THR A 105 -2.26 8.38 -20.98
CA THR A 105 -2.87 7.60 -22.07
C THR A 105 -4.24 7.07 -21.66
N ASP A 106 -5.07 6.66 -22.62
CA ASP A 106 -6.40 6.09 -22.32
C ASP A 106 -6.32 4.83 -21.43
N GLU A 107 -5.23 4.07 -21.56
CA GLU A 107 -4.95 2.88 -20.75
C GLU A 107 -4.73 3.18 -19.26
N LEU A 108 -4.41 4.43 -18.88
CA LEU A 108 -4.11 4.80 -17.50
C LEU A 108 -5.26 4.46 -16.55
N ILE A 109 -6.50 4.74 -16.97
CA ILE A 109 -7.68 4.52 -16.13
C ILE A 109 -7.95 3.03 -15.97
N ASP A 110 -7.78 2.24 -17.03
CA ASP A 110 -7.93 0.79 -16.98
C ASP A 110 -6.87 0.15 -16.08
N ASP A 111 -5.61 0.57 -16.19
CA ASP A 111 -4.53 0.12 -15.32
C ASP A 111 -4.78 0.55 -13.85
N ALA A 112 -5.28 1.77 -13.61
CA ALA A 112 -5.65 2.25 -12.28
C ALA A 112 -6.83 1.48 -11.67
N TRP A 113 -7.81 1.08 -12.49
CA TRP A 113 -8.93 0.26 -12.09
C TRP A 113 -8.49 -1.16 -11.73
N GLN A 114 -7.64 -1.79 -12.54
CA GLN A 114 -7.07 -3.11 -12.28
C GLN A 114 -6.26 -3.16 -10.97
N SER A 115 -5.54 -2.07 -10.65
CA SER A 115 -4.80 -1.92 -9.40
C SER A 115 -5.67 -1.49 -8.21
N GLY A 116 -6.94 -1.15 -8.43
CA GLY A 116 -7.89 -0.75 -7.40
C GLY A 116 -7.64 0.64 -6.81
N ILE A 117 -6.93 1.51 -7.54
CA ILE A 117 -6.55 2.85 -7.09
C ILE A 117 -7.09 3.97 -7.99
N GLU A 118 -8.02 3.67 -8.90
CA GLU A 118 -8.61 4.63 -9.86
C GLU A 118 -9.00 5.97 -9.24
N ILE A 119 -9.75 5.95 -8.13
CA ILE A 119 -10.16 7.17 -7.43
C ILE A 119 -8.92 7.95 -6.93
N GLY A 120 -7.93 7.24 -6.40
CA GLY A 120 -6.68 7.84 -5.94
C GLY A 120 -5.92 8.52 -7.07
N VAL A 121 -5.79 7.84 -8.21
CA VAL A 121 -5.18 8.39 -9.42
C VAL A 121 -5.91 9.67 -9.84
N LYS A 122 -7.24 9.65 -9.94
CA LYS A 122 -8.04 10.81 -10.35
C LYS A 122 -7.93 11.99 -9.37
N VAL A 123 -7.87 11.70 -8.07
CA VAL A 123 -7.67 12.74 -7.03
C VAL A 123 -6.28 13.34 -7.14
N VAL A 124 -5.23 12.52 -7.22
CA VAL A 124 -3.85 13.01 -7.35
C VAL A 124 -3.69 13.86 -8.61
N LEU A 125 -4.22 13.41 -9.75
CA LEU A 125 -4.16 14.17 -10.99
C LEU A 125 -4.94 15.49 -10.92
N TYR A 126 -6.08 15.51 -10.21
CA TYR A 126 -6.77 16.77 -9.93
C TYR A 126 -5.89 17.72 -9.10
N LEU A 127 -5.20 17.23 -8.07
CA LEU A 127 -4.28 18.04 -7.26
C LEU A 127 -3.08 18.54 -8.08
N MET A 128 -2.50 17.70 -8.94
CA MET A 128 -1.43 18.08 -9.87
C MET A 128 -1.87 19.24 -10.77
N LYS A 129 -3.10 19.18 -11.28
CA LYS A 129 -3.69 20.26 -12.09
C LYS A 129 -3.96 21.52 -11.27
N ALA A 130 -4.52 21.38 -10.07
CA ALA A 130 -4.98 22.51 -9.27
C ALA A 130 -3.87 23.25 -8.52
N ILE A 131 -2.80 22.55 -8.12
CA ILE A 131 -1.74 23.09 -7.25
C ILE A 131 -0.42 23.28 -7.99
N TRP A 132 -0.07 22.31 -8.85
CA TRP A 132 1.17 22.36 -9.64
C TRP A 132 0.94 22.83 -11.09
N GLU A 133 -0.30 23.20 -11.44
CA GLU A 133 -0.68 23.71 -12.77
C GLU A 133 -0.30 22.74 -13.92
N VAL A 134 -0.26 21.44 -13.64
CA VAL A 134 0.02 20.43 -14.65
C VAL A 134 -1.15 20.36 -15.63
N ASP A 135 -0.87 20.38 -16.93
CA ASP A 135 -1.88 20.18 -17.96
C ASP A 135 -2.39 18.73 -17.90
N VAL A 136 -3.53 18.51 -17.25
CA VAL A 136 -4.21 17.21 -17.15
C VAL A 136 -5.61 17.33 -17.79
N PRO A 137 -5.94 16.47 -18.77
CA PRO A 137 -7.29 16.38 -19.33
C PRO A 137 -8.33 15.98 -18.27
N ASP A 138 -9.51 16.61 -18.31
CA ASP A 138 -10.56 16.43 -17.29
C ASP A 138 -11.08 14.99 -17.17
N LYS A 139 -10.95 14.18 -18.23
CA LYS A 139 -11.29 12.74 -18.20
C LYS A 139 -10.49 11.95 -17.16
N PHE A 140 -9.30 12.44 -16.80
CA PHE A 140 -8.42 11.80 -15.82
C PHE A 140 -8.57 12.36 -14.40
N THR A 141 -9.48 13.30 -14.18
CA THR A 141 -9.67 13.93 -12.87
C THR A 141 -11.02 13.56 -12.26
N VAL A 142 -11.16 13.81 -10.96
CA VAL A 142 -12.46 13.78 -10.28
C VAL A 142 -13.31 15.00 -10.65
N ASP A 143 -14.60 14.96 -10.31
CA ASP A 143 -15.48 16.12 -10.44
C ASP A 143 -15.01 17.29 -9.54
N ALA A 144 -15.42 18.51 -9.88
CA ALA A 144 -15.00 19.72 -9.18
C ALA A 144 -15.38 19.74 -7.70
N GLY A 145 -16.50 19.10 -7.31
CA GLY A 145 -16.93 19.03 -5.91
C GLY A 145 -15.96 18.19 -5.08
N ARG A 146 -15.68 16.96 -5.52
CA ARG A 146 -14.68 16.10 -4.87
C ARG A 146 -13.27 16.71 -4.95
N GLY A 147 -12.94 17.31 -6.08
CA GLY A 147 -11.65 17.97 -6.31
C GLY A 147 -11.40 19.09 -5.31
N SER A 148 -12.35 20.01 -5.15
CA SER A 148 -12.27 21.12 -4.20
C SER A 148 -12.06 20.63 -2.76
N VAL A 149 -12.82 19.61 -2.32
CA VAL A 149 -12.64 18.99 -0.99
C VAL A 149 -11.22 18.41 -0.83
N SER A 150 -10.69 17.78 -1.88
CA SER A 150 -9.35 17.19 -1.86
C SER A 150 -8.26 18.27 -1.79
N THR A 151 -8.42 19.37 -2.52
CA THR A 151 -7.50 20.51 -2.49
C THR A 151 -7.48 21.17 -1.11
N SER A 152 -8.65 21.46 -0.52
CA SER A 152 -8.71 22.05 0.82
C SER A 152 -8.03 21.16 1.86
N ARG A 153 -8.26 19.85 1.80
CA ARG A 153 -7.60 18.88 2.69
C ARG A 153 -6.10 18.80 2.46
N PHE A 154 -5.65 18.85 1.21
CA PHE A 154 -4.23 18.87 0.89
C PHE A 154 -3.55 20.10 1.52
N ILE A 155 -4.16 21.28 1.39
CA ILE A 155 -3.65 22.53 2.00
C ILE A 155 -3.62 22.40 3.52
N GLU A 156 -4.68 21.88 4.13
CA GLU A 156 -4.74 21.64 5.58
C GLU A 156 -3.59 20.75 6.06
N TYR A 157 -3.28 19.67 5.35
CA TYR A 157 -2.16 18.78 5.68
C TYR A 157 -0.80 19.39 5.37
N LEU A 158 -0.70 20.28 4.39
CA LEU A 158 0.53 21.03 4.13
C LEU A 158 0.85 21.98 5.29
N GLU A 159 -0.17 22.66 5.81
CA GLU A 159 -0.05 23.56 6.97
C GLU A 159 0.12 22.79 8.28
N ASN A 160 -0.50 21.61 8.39
CA ASN A 160 -0.56 20.81 9.60
C ASN A 160 -0.26 19.33 9.31
N PRO A 161 0.99 18.95 9.00
CA PRO A 161 1.33 17.60 8.54
C PRO A 161 1.01 16.48 9.54
N GLY A 162 0.91 16.79 10.83
CA GLY A 162 0.55 15.83 11.88
C GLY A 162 -0.95 15.58 12.05
N PHE A 163 -1.83 16.27 11.31
CA PHE A 163 -3.28 16.17 11.45
C PHE A 163 -3.89 15.02 10.65
N MET A 164 -3.10 14.36 9.81
CA MET A 164 -3.58 13.24 9.04
C MET A 164 -3.85 12.03 9.95
N GLU A 165 -5.10 11.63 10.04
CA GLU A 165 -5.49 10.49 10.88
C GLU A 165 -5.14 9.15 10.22
N PRO A 166 -4.47 8.23 10.94
CA PRO A 166 -4.23 6.88 10.44
C PRO A 166 -5.54 6.08 10.37
N LEU A 167 -5.57 5.07 9.49
CA LEU A 167 -6.64 4.09 9.52
C LEU A 167 -6.73 3.40 10.88
N SER A 168 -7.97 3.10 11.29
CA SER A 168 -8.19 2.36 12.52
C SER A 168 -7.59 0.94 12.44
N ALA A 169 -7.19 0.38 13.59
CA ALA A 169 -6.64 -0.97 13.65
C ALA A 169 -7.59 -2.04 13.05
N SER A 170 -8.90 -1.82 13.16
CA SER A 170 -9.92 -2.70 12.57
C SER A 170 -9.93 -2.65 11.05
N GLU A 171 -9.72 -1.46 10.47
CA GLU A 171 -9.66 -1.29 9.01
C GLU A 171 -8.37 -1.87 8.43
N VAL A 172 -7.23 -1.65 9.09
CA VAL A 172 -5.96 -2.27 8.72
C VAL A 172 -6.09 -3.80 8.76
N TYR A 173 -6.68 -4.35 9.82
CA TYR A 173 -6.93 -5.78 9.93
C TYR A 173 -7.81 -6.30 8.79
N ARG A 174 -8.90 -5.58 8.48
CA ARG A 174 -9.80 -5.92 7.39
C ARG A 174 -9.09 -5.91 6.04
N ARG A 175 -8.27 -4.90 5.75
CA ARG A 175 -7.50 -4.83 4.49
C ARG A 175 -6.54 -6.01 4.35
N ASN A 176 -5.82 -6.34 5.42
CA ASN A 176 -4.90 -7.47 5.42
C ASN A 176 -5.61 -8.79 5.15
N ILE A 177 -6.74 -9.07 5.82
CA ILE A 177 -7.46 -10.34 5.60
C ILE A 177 -8.12 -10.41 4.22
N THR A 178 -8.55 -9.27 3.65
CA THR A 178 -9.10 -9.25 2.28
C THR A 178 -8.03 -9.44 1.21
N ALA A 179 -6.78 -9.05 1.48
CA ALA A 179 -5.66 -9.22 0.55
C ALA A 179 -5.15 -10.67 0.46
N ILE A 180 -5.48 -11.50 1.45
CA ILE A 180 -5.03 -12.89 1.55
C ILE A 180 -5.94 -13.82 0.75
N ARG A 181 -5.34 -14.73 -0.01
CA ARG A 181 -6.05 -15.57 -0.97
C ARG A 181 -6.69 -16.78 -0.30
N GLY A 182 -7.95 -17.02 -0.67
CA GLY A 182 -8.68 -18.22 -0.31
C GLY A 182 -8.97 -18.36 1.18
N LEU A 183 -9.84 -19.32 1.52
CA LEU A 183 -10.23 -19.53 2.91
C LEU A 183 -9.07 -20.02 3.77
N LYS A 184 -8.21 -20.90 3.21
CA LYS A 184 -7.05 -21.47 3.91
C LYS A 184 -6.07 -20.38 4.36
N GLY A 185 -5.68 -19.46 3.47
CA GLY A 185 -4.77 -18.37 3.81
C GLY A 185 -5.35 -17.46 4.91
N LYS A 186 -6.63 -17.11 4.78
CA LYS A 186 -7.35 -16.29 5.77
C LYS A 186 -7.41 -16.98 7.14
N LEU A 187 -7.66 -18.29 7.19
CA LEU A 187 -7.63 -19.06 8.43
C LEU A 187 -6.22 -19.10 9.05
N ILE A 188 -5.17 -19.27 8.24
CA ILE A 188 -3.78 -19.21 8.70
C ILE A 188 -3.46 -17.83 9.30
N PHE A 189 -3.91 -16.75 8.66
CA PHE A 189 -3.74 -15.38 9.15
C PHE A 189 -4.41 -15.15 10.50
N ILE A 190 -5.67 -15.56 10.62
CA ILE A 190 -6.44 -15.46 11.87
C ILE A 190 -5.77 -16.29 12.96
N ALA A 191 -5.46 -17.55 12.68
CA ALA A 191 -4.81 -18.45 13.63
C ALA A 191 -3.47 -17.89 14.11
N GLY A 192 -2.63 -17.34 13.21
CA GLY A 192 -1.38 -16.72 13.62
C GLY A 192 -1.53 -15.39 14.37
N ASP A 193 -2.65 -14.66 14.23
CA ASP A 193 -2.93 -13.49 15.07
C ASP A 193 -3.45 -13.89 16.45
N LEU A 194 -4.30 -14.91 16.54
CA LEU A 194 -4.83 -15.42 17.81
C LEU A 194 -3.76 -16.16 18.61
N PHE A 195 -2.95 -16.96 17.92
CA PHE A 195 -1.90 -17.80 18.48
C PHE A 195 -0.51 -17.41 17.96
N PRO A 196 0.01 -16.22 18.34
CA PRO A 196 1.38 -15.84 18.01
C PRO A 196 2.39 -16.70 18.78
N SER A 197 3.68 -16.56 18.44
CA SER A 197 4.75 -17.23 19.19
C SER A 197 4.84 -16.73 20.64
N LEU A 198 5.30 -17.60 21.56
CA LEU A 198 5.52 -17.23 22.97
C LEU A 198 6.50 -16.05 23.11
N MET A 199 7.54 -16.03 22.27
CA MET A 199 8.54 -14.97 22.25
C MET A 199 7.92 -13.61 21.86
N PHE A 200 7.00 -13.61 20.90
CA PHE A 200 6.21 -12.42 20.55
C PHE A 200 5.33 -11.97 21.73
N MET A 201 4.68 -12.90 22.43
CA MET A 201 3.83 -12.58 23.58
C MET A 201 4.63 -11.97 24.72
N LYS A 202 5.78 -12.56 25.07
CA LYS A 202 6.73 -12.02 26.04
C LYS A 202 7.09 -10.57 25.71
N LYS A 203 7.52 -10.32 24.47
CA LYS A 203 7.89 -8.97 24.01
C LYS A 203 6.69 -8.01 24.03
N ARG A 204 5.51 -8.43 23.57
CA ARG A 204 4.33 -7.56 23.44
C ARG A 204 3.74 -7.12 24.77
N TYR A 205 3.80 -7.98 25.78
CA TYR A 205 3.23 -7.75 27.11
C TYR A 205 4.30 -7.47 28.18
N GLY A 206 5.58 -7.32 27.80
CA GLY A 206 6.68 -7.03 28.71
C GLY A 206 6.87 -8.11 29.78
N GLN A 207 6.75 -9.39 29.40
CA GLN A 207 6.82 -10.52 30.33
C GLN A 207 8.11 -11.32 30.15
N ASP A 208 8.82 -11.54 31.26
CA ASP A 208 10.04 -12.35 31.26
C ASP A 208 9.76 -13.86 31.40
N SER A 209 8.56 -14.23 31.85
CA SER A 209 8.13 -15.62 32.04
C SER A 209 7.17 -16.10 30.95
N VAL A 210 7.39 -17.33 30.48
CA VAL A 210 6.51 -18.02 29.53
C VAL A 210 5.10 -18.23 30.12
N TRP A 211 5.01 -18.61 31.39
CA TRP A 211 3.73 -18.82 32.07
C TRP A 211 2.91 -17.53 32.15
N LYS A 212 3.55 -16.41 32.48
CA LYS A 212 2.88 -15.10 32.49
C LYS A 212 2.40 -14.70 31.09
N ALA A 213 3.20 -14.97 30.06
CA ALA A 213 2.82 -14.72 28.67
C ALA A 213 1.62 -15.58 28.22
N LEU A 214 1.51 -16.83 28.69
CA LEU A 214 0.39 -17.73 28.39
C LEU A 214 -0.96 -17.18 28.89
N LEU A 215 -0.98 -16.53 30.05
CA LEU A 215 -2.20 -15.93 30.63
C LEU A 215 -2.82 -14.84 29.76
N TYR A 216 -2.05 -14.26 28.82
CA TYR A 216 -2.55 -13.24 27.89
C TYR A 216 -3.17 -13.82 26.61
N TYR A 217 -3.11 -15.14 26.35
CA TYR A 217 -3.76 -15.71 25.17
C TYR A 217 -5.29 -15.61 25.20
N PRO A 218 -6.01 -15.86 26.32
CA PRO A 218 -7.44 -15.64 26.40
C PRO A 218 -7.86 -14.20 26.03
N HIS A 219 -7.09 -13.20 26.46
CA HIS A 219 -7.32 -11.79 26.10
C HIS A 219 -7.27 -11.56 24.58
N ARG A 220 -6.51 -12.37 23.82
CA ARG A 220 -6.45 -12.25 22.35
C ARG A 220 -7.66 -12.84 21.65
N LEU A 221 -8.41 -13.74 22.29
CA LEU A 221 -9.62 -14.33 21.70
C LEU A 221 -10.70 -13.28 21.41
N GLY A 222 -10.68 -12.13 22.10
CA GLY A 222 -11.53 -10.99 21.76
C GLY A 222 -11.37 -10.49 20.31
N LYS A 223 -10.21 -10.74 19.68
CA LYS A 223 -9.99 -10.42 18.27
C LYS A 223 -10.76 -11.31 17.30
N LEU A 224 -11.26 -12.46 17.76
CA LEU A 224 -12.08 -13.36 16.94
C LEU A 224 -13.35 -12.65 16.44
N PHE A 225 -13.95 -11.78 17.26
CA PHE A 225 -15.11 -10.98 16.87
C PHE A 225 -14.78 -10.03 15.69
N VAL A 226 -13.61 -9.38 15.73
CA VAL A 226 -13.13 -8.51 14.65
C VAL A 226 -12.88 -9.33 13.38
N ALA A 227 -12.24 -10.50 13.53
CA ALA A 227 -11.96 -11.40 12.41
C ALA A 227 -13.23 -11.93 11.73
N LEU A 228 -14.21 -12.38 12.52
CA LEU A 228 -15.50 -12.86 12.01
C LEU A 228 -16.29 -11.74 11.30
N LYS A 229 -16.29 -10.53 11.85
CA LYS A 229 -16.91 -9.36 11.21
C LYS A 229 -16.24 -9.01 9.89
N ALA A 230 -14.91 -9.10 9.82
CA ALA A 230 -14.14 -8.87 8.60
C ALA A 230 -14.42 -9.93 7.52
N LEU A 231 -14.49 -11.21 7.90
CA LEU A 231 -14.83 -12.31 6.98
C LEU A 231 -16.25 -12.20 6.43
N LYS A 232 -17.24 -11.87 7.27
CA LYS A 232 -18.65 -11.76 6.85
C LYS A 232 -18.88 -10.64 5.85
N LYS A 233 -18.18 -9.51 5.99
CA LYS A 233 -18.24 -8.39 5.03
C LYS A 233 -17.37 -8.62 3.79
N GLY A 234 -16.28 -9.37 3.89
CA GLY A 234 -15.38 -9.67 2.76
C GLY A 234 -15.95 -10.64 1.72
N ASN A 235 -17.07 -11.32 2.03
CA ASN A 235 -17.80 -12.19 1.10
C ASN A 235 -18.99 -11.48 0.41
N ALA A 236 -19.19 -10.18 0.66
CA ALA A 236 -20.30 -9.39 0.10
C ALA A 236 -19.87 -8.48 -1.08
N LEU A 237 -18.74 -8.80 -1.72
CA LEU A 237 -18.20 -8.12 -2.92
C LEU A 237 -17.75 -9.16 -3.94
#